data_AF-A0A7X8ELC4-F1
#
_entry.id   AF-A0A7X8ELC4-F1
#
_cell.length_a   1.000
_cell.length_b   1.000
_cell.length_c   1.000
_cell.angle_alpha   90.00
_cell.angle_beta   90.00
_cell.angle_gamma   90.00
#
_symmetry.space_group_name_H-M   'P 1'
#
loop_
_entity.id
_entity.type
_entity.pdbx_description
1 polymer ?
#
loop_
_entity_poly.entity_id
_entity_poly.type
_entity_poly.pdbx_seq_one_letter_code
_entity_poly.pdbx_strand_id
1 'polypeptide(L)'
;MANTGASFKITEIKGEAYVQKPTGEIVKLNVGDVLEEGDILLTGEGEVTLTDQSGGETIVPAGATYTVPGAPAPELADTEGGEQ
;
A
#
# COMPACT_ATOMS: atom_id res chain seq x y z
N MET A 1 -14.83 -9.22 -12.93
CA MET A 1 -13.95 -8.05 -12.88
C MET A 1 -12.96 -8.34 -11.76
N ALA A 2 -11.72 -8.68 -12.09
CA ALA A 2 -10.70 -8.87 -11.05
C ALA A 2 -10.43 -7.48 -10.47
N ASN A 3 -10.91 -7.26 -9.25
CA ASN A 3 -10.56 -6.07 -8.50
C ASN A 3 -9.09 -6.26 -8.10
N THR A 4 -8.17 -5.95 -9.01
CA THR A 4 -6.73 -5.94 -8.70
C THR A 4 -6.49 -4.67 -7.88
N GLY A 5 -6.96 -4.67 -6.63
CA GLY A 5 -6.67 -3.61 -5.68
C GLY A 5 -5.15 -3.49 -5.55
N ALA A 6 -4.66 -2.27 -5.34
CA ALA A 6 -3.24 -2.07 -5.12
C ALA A 6 -2.83 -2.89 -3.89
N SER A 7 -1.73 -3.62 -4.01
CA SER A 7 -1.22 -4.42 -2.91
C SER A 7 0.27 -4.20 -2.76
N PHE A 8 0.68 -3.92 -1.53
CA PHE A 8 2.07 -3.63 -1.18
C PHE A 8 2.60 -4.73 -0.29
N LYS A 9 3.68 -5.38 -0.72
CA LYS A 9 4.37 -6.38 0.08
C LYS A 9 5.42 -5.73 0.96
N ILE A 10 5.47 -6.13 2.23
CA ILE A 10 6.51 -5.68 3.15
C ILE A 10 7.78 -6.46 2.88
N THR A 11 8.84 -5.76 2.50
CA THR A 11 10.15 -6.36 2.22
C THR A 11 11.13 -6.17 3.37
N GLU A 12 10.96 -5.12 4.17
CA GLU A 12 11.79 -4.86 5.34
C GLU A 12 10.99 -4.16 6.45
N ILE A 13 11.23 -4.56 7.70
CA ILE A 13 10.74 -3.87 8.90
C ILE A 13 11.94 -3.67 9.82
N LYS A 14 12.28 -2.42 10.08
CA LYS A 14 13.20 -2.04 11.14
C LYS A 14 12.35 -1.61 12.33
N GLY A 15 12.36 -2.36 13.43
CA GLY A 15 11.55 -2.06 14.62
C GLY A 15 10.18 -2.74 14.60
N GLU A 16 9.11 -1.96 14.75
CA GLU A 16 7.74 -2.48 14.84
C GLU A 16 6.81 -1.80 13.83
N ALA A 17 5.92 -2.58 13.24
CA ALA A 17 4.92 -2.11 12.30
C ALA A 17 3.58 -2.80 12.57
N TYR A 18 2.50 -2.07 12.37
CA TYR A 18 1.14 -2.54 12.53
C TYR A 18 0.32 -2.13 11.32
N VAL A 19 -0.69 -2.90 10.97
CA VAL A 19 -1.70 -2.52 9.99
C VAL A 19 -3.02 -2.36 10.70
N GLN A 20 -3.70 -1.25 10.44
CA GLN A 20 -5.10 -1.11 10.75
C GLN A 20 -5.91 -1.49 9.50
N LYS A 21 -6.65 -2.59 9.61
CA LYS A 21 -7.58 -3.06 8.59
C LYS A 21 -8.76 -2.09 8.48
N PRO A 22 -9.47 -2.04 7.34
CA PRO A 22 -10.67 -1.21 7.17
C PRO A 22 -11.81 -1.58 8.14
N THR A 23 -11.77 -2.77 8.73
CA THR A 23 -12.66 -3.20 9.81
C THR A 23 -12.39 -2.50 11.14
N GLY A 24 -11.27 -1.79 11.26
CA GLY A 24 -10.77 -1.19 12.51
C GLY A 24 -9.86 -2.12 13.32
N GLU A 25 -9.63 -3.36 12.87
CA GLU A 25 -8.72 -4.31 13.52
C GLU A 25 -7.26 -3.89 13.32
N ILE A 26 -6.46 -3.89 14.40
CA ILE A 26 -5.04 -3.59 14.34
C ILE A 26 -4.25 -4.90 14.50
N VAL A 27 -3.44 -5.23 13.50
CA VAL A 27 -2.64 -6.45 13.45
C VAL A 27 -1.16 -6.09 13.34
N LYS A 28 -0.30 -6.79 14.07
CA LYS A 28 1.16 -6.61 13.94
C LYS A 28 1.65 -7.18 12.61
N LEU A 29 2.41 -6.40 11.87
CA LEU A 29 2.97 -6.76 10.58
C LEU A 29 4.34 -7.43 10.71
N ASN A 30 4.63 -8.33 9.77
CA ASN A 30 5.92 -8.99 9.63
C ASN A 30 6.45 -8.83 8.19
N VAL A 31 7.76 -9.06 8.03
CA VAL A 31 8.36 -9.09 6.70
C VAL A 31 7.72 -10.22 5.88
N GLY A 32 7.26 -9.88 4.69
CA GLY A 32 6.54 -10.78 3.79
C GLY A 32 5.02 -10.62 3.81
N ASP A 33 4.44 -9.92 4.80
CA ASP A 33 3.03 -9.57 4.81
C ASP A 33 2.67 -8.64 3.64
N VAL A 34 1.39 -8.66 3.26
CA VAL A 34 0.85 -7.85 2.16
C VAL A 34 -0.23 -6.92 2.72
N LEU A 35 -0.11 -5.65 2.36
CA LEU A 35 -1.10 -4.61 2.62
C LEU A 35 -2.03 -4.51 1.43
N GLU A 36 -3.33 -4.44 1.70
CA GLU A 36 -4.38 -4.35 0.69
C GLU A 36 -4.97 -2.94 0.62
N GLU A 37 -5.72 -2.65 -0.44
CA GLU A 37 -6.45 -1.39 -0.56
C GLU A 37 -7.26 -1.05 0.70
N GLY A 38 -7.06 0.17 1.21
CA GLY A 38 -7.74 0.65 2.42
C GLY A 38 -7.07 0.23 3.74
N ASP A 39 -6.03 -0.59 3.71
CA ASP A 39 -5.18 -0.82 4.87
C ASP A 39 -4.37 0.44 5.22
N ILE A 40 -4.22 0.69 6.51
CA ILE A 40 -3.42 1.79 7.04
C ILE A 40 -2.21 1.19 7.77
N LEU A 41 -1.02 1.35 7.20
CA LEU A 41 0.23 1.03 7.85
C LEU A 41 0.52 2.07 8.94
N LEU A 42 0.82 1.57 10.13
CA LEU A 42 1.24 2.30 11.32
C LEU A 42 2.67 1.87 11.66
N THR A 43 3.64 2.71 11.30
CA THR A 43 5.05 2.49 11.64
C THR A 43 5.32 2.95 13.07
N GLY A 44 5.89 2.06 13.88
CA GLY A 44 6.32 2.36 15.25
C GLY A 44 7.65 3.13 15.26
N GLU A 45 8.59 2.69 16.09
CA GLU A 45 9.89 3.36 16.28
C GLU A 45 10.91 3.14 15.15
N GLY A 46 10.51 2.48 14.05
CA GLY A 46 11.42 2.28 12.93
C GLY A 46 10.73 2.25 11.57
N GLU A 47 11.53 2.01 10.54
CA GLU A 47 11.18 2.19 9.15
C GLU A 47 10.64 0.91 8.53
N VAL A 48 9.69 1.05 7.60
CA VAL A 48 9.13 -0.06 6.83
C VAL A 48 9.34 0.18 5.36
N THR A 49 9.87 -0.82 4.67
CA THR A 49 9.99 -0.83 3.21
C THR A 49 8.87 -1.68 2.62
N LEU A 50 8.14 -1.07 1.70
CA LEU A 50 7.03 -1.64 0.95
C LEU A 50 7.42 -1.78 -0.51
N THR A 51 6.96 -2.83 -1.17
CA THR A 51 7.13 -3.02 -2.61
C THR A 51 5.77 -3.28 -3.25
N ASP A 52 5.39 -2.46 -4.20
CA ASP A 52 4.18 -2.63 -5.01
C ASP A 52 4.30 -3.85 -5.95
N GLN A 53 3.17 -4.33 -6.47
CA GLN A 53 3.13 -5.40 -7.48
C GLN A 53 3.93 -5.08 -8.75
N SER A 54 4.09 -3.80 -9.08
CA SER A 54 4.91 -3.30 -10.19
C SER A 54 6.42 -3.34 -9.89
N GLY A 55 6.81 -3.68 -8.66
CA GLY A 55 8.20 -3.65 -8.18
C GLY A 55 8.65 -2.27 -7.67
N GLY A 56 7.73 -1.31 -7.53
CA GLY A 56 8.04 0.01 -6.99
C GLY A 56 8.26 -0.05 -5.47
N GLU A 57 9.40 0.46 -4.99
CA GLU A 57 9.70 0.52 -3.56
C GLU A 57 9.21 1.83 -2.93
N THR A 58 8.60 1.73 -1.75
CA THR A 58 8.14 2.85 -0.93
C THR A 58 8.66 2.67 0.49
N ILE A 59 9.35 3.68 1.00
CA ILE A 59 9.93 3.67 2.35
C ILE A 59 9.09 4.55 3.25
N VAL A 60 8.57 3.97 4.32
CA VAL A 60 7.73 4.66 5.31
C VAL A 60 8.56 4.85 6.59
N PRO A 61 8.87 6.09 6.97
CA PRO A 61 9.72 6.36 8.11
C PRO A 61 9.02 6.08 9.45
N ALA A 62 9.81 5.96 10.51
CA ALA A 62 9.31 5.76 11.87
C ALA A 62 8.28 6.83 12.27
N GLY A 63 7.21 6.41 12.95
CA GLY A 63 6.13 7.27 13.42
C GLY A 63 5.25 7.86 12.31
N ALA A 64 5.47 7.51 11.04
CA ALA A 64 4.57 7.88 9.96
C ALA A 64 3.38 6.92 9.86
N THR A 65 2.40 7.31 9.07
CA THR A 65 1.31 6.44 8.64
C THR A 65 1.26 6.44 7.12
N TYR A 66 0.95 5.28 6.56
CA TYR A 66 0.82 5.10 5.11
C TYR A 66 -0.48 4.39 4.80
N THR A 67 -1.40 5.08 4.16
CA THR A 67 -2.64 4.48 3.67
C THR A 67 -2.38 3.91 2.30
N VAL A 68 -2.68 2.61 2.11
CA VAL A 68 -2.58 1.99 0.79
C VAL A 68 -3.58 2.68 -0.14
N PRO A 69 -3.09 3.45 -1.14
CA PRO A 69 -4.00 4.07 -2.10
C PRO A 69 -4.72 2.94 -2.84
N GLY A 70 -6.00 3.13 -3.13
CA GLY A 70 -6.68 2.21 -4.04
C GLY A 70 -5.94 2.16 -5.36
N ALA A 71 -6.02 1.00 -6.04
CA ALA A 71 -5.46 0.92 -7.39
C ALA A 71 -6.01 2.11 -8.18
N PRO A 72 -5.18 2.91 -8.88
CA PRO A 72 -5.73 3.89 -9.80
C PRO A 72 -6.66 3.08 -10.69
N ALA A 73 -7.95 3.42 -10.68
CA ALA A 73 -8.89 2.86 -11.65
C ALA A 73 -8.16 2.95 -12.99
N PRO A 74 -8.11 1.87 -13.80
CA PRO A 74 -7.41 1.93 -15.06
C PRO A 74 -7.88 3.20 -15.72
N GLU A 75 -6.96 4.16 -15.88
CA GLU A 75 -7.27 5.42 -16.53
C GLU A 75 -7.75 4.93 -17.88
N LEU A 76 -9.07 4.92 -18.08
CA LEU A 76 -9.66 4.77 -19.38
C LEU A 76 -9.12 6.02 -20.03
N ALA A 77 -7.97 5.88 -20.70
CA ALA A 77 -7.33 6.97 -21.39
C ALA A 77 -8.45 7.59 -22.20
N ASP A 78 -8.93 8.75 -21.74
CA ASP A 78 -9.91 9.53 -22.45
C ASP A 78 -9.25 9.72 -23.80
N THR A 79 -9.73 8.95 -24.76
CA THR A 79 -9.29 9.07 -26.14
C THR A 79 -9.93 10.39 -26.56
N GLU A 80 -9.24 11.49 -26.25
CA GLU A 80 -9.36 12.75 -26.95
C GLU A 80 -8.89 12.49 -28.40
N GLY A 81 -9.72 11.77 -29.14
CA GLY A 81 -9.73 11.75 -30.59
C GLY A 81 -10.75 12.77 -31.06
N GLY A 82 -10.46 14.04 -30.78
CA GLY A 82 -11.06 15.13 -31.54
C GLY A 82 -10.49 15.07 -32.94
N GLU A 83 -11.30 14.67 -33.91
CA GLU A 83 -11.04 14.96 -35.32
C GLU A 83 -12.35 15.43 -35.96
N GLN A 84 -12.17 16.43 -36.83
CA GLN A 84 -13.16 17.39 -37.31
C GLN A 84 -14.10 16.87 -38.39
#